data_AF-A0A520IEN3-F1
#
_entry.id   AF-A0A520IEN3-F1
#
_cell.length_a   1.000
_cell.length_b   1.000
_cell.length_c   1.000
_cell.angle_alpha   90.00
_cell.angle_beta   90.00
_cell.angle_gamma   90.00
#
_symmetry.space_group_name_H-M   'P 1'
#
loop_
_entity.id
_entity.type
_entity.pdbx_description
1 polymer ?
#
loop_
_entity_poly.entity_id
_entity_poly.type
_entity_poly.pdbx_seq_one_letter_code
_entity_poly.pdbx_strand_id
1 'polypeptide(L)'
;MSFLLAIEGADGAGKATASALVVEQLHAAGRTADVVSFPRYIETVGGWALGAMLAGTLPRGTSPKAANDVVVFDRYIASNMAYQAAQVPADEADAMMA
;
A
#
# COMPACT_ATOMS: atom_id res chain seq x y z
N MET A 1 -20.19 -18.30 -0.40
CA MET A 1 -18.72 -18.45 -0.40
C MET A 1 -18.13 -17.04 -0.41
N SER A 2 -17.23 -16.72 0.50
CA SER A 2 -16.56 -15.42 0.58
C SER A 2 -15.19 -15.49 -0.09
N PHE A 3 -14.78 -14.40 -0.73
CA PHE A 3 -13.48 -14.29 -1.41
C PHE A 3 -12.80 -12.99 -1.00
N LEU A 4 -11.49 -13.04 -0.75
CA LEU A 4 -10.66 -11.85 -0.50
C LEU A 4 -9.78 -11.62 -1.71
N LEU A 5 -9.92 -10.46 -2.35
CA LEU A 5 -9.11 -10.04 -3.48
C LEU A 5 -8.16 -8.91 -3.03
N ALA A 6 -6.86 -9.08 -3.25
CA ALA A 6 -5.87 -8.03 -3.06
C ALA A 6 -5.43 -7.47 -4.42
N ILE A 7 -5.49 -6.15 -4.60
CA ILE A 7 -5.03 -5.45 -5.81
C ILE A 7 -3.75 -4.70 -5.45
N GLU A 8 -2.63 -5.17 -6.00
CA GLU A 8 -1.28 -4.62 -5.76
C GLU A 8 -0.78 -3.86 -7.00
N GLY A 9 0.25 -3.04 -6.83
CA GLY A 9 0.86 -2.26 -7.92
C GLY A 9 1.55 -0.99 -7.44
N ALA A 10 2.34 -0.36 -8.31
CA ALA A 10 3.10 0.85 -8.01
C ALA A 10 2.20 2.10 -7.82
N ASP A 11 2.78 3.19 -7.33
CA ASP A 11 2.09 4.48 -7.26
C ASP A 11 1.68 4.97 -8.64
N GLY A 12 0.46 5.52 -8.75
CA GLY A 12 -0.10 5.94 -10.03
C GLY A 12 -0.62 4.80 -10.93
N ALA A 13 -0.46 3.53 -10.57
CA ALA A 13 -0.88 2.38 -11.40
C ALA A 13 -2.42 2.21 -11.58
N GLY A 14 -3.25 3.12 -11.04
CA GLY A 14 -4.71 3.04 -11.19
C GLY A 14 -5.42 2.02 -10.29
N LYS A 15 -4.77 1.54 -9.21
CA LYS A 15 -5.33 0.55 -8.28
C LYS A 15 -6.70 0.93 -7.72
N ALA A 16 -6.87 2.19 -7.32
CA ALA A 16 -8.14 2.71 -6.80
C ALA A 16 -9.26 2.56 -7.84
N THR A 17 -9.01 2.96 -9.09
CA THR A 17 -9.94 2.79 -10.20
C THR A 17 -10.27 1.32 -10.45
N ALA A 18 -9.26 0.46 -10.51
CA ALA A 18 -9.46 -0.98 -10.71
C ALA A 18 -10.33 -1.60 -9.59
N SER A 19 -10.05 -1.27 -8.33
CA SER A 19 -10.82 -1.78 -7.19
C SER A 19 -12.29 -1.33 -7.22
N ALA A 20 -12.55 -0.08 -7.60
CA ALA A 20 -13.91 0.45 -7.71
C ALA A 20 -14.70 -0.25 -8.82
N LEU A 21 -14.08 -0.44 -10.00
CA LEU A 21 -14.72 -1.15 -11.12
C LEU A 21 -15.02 -2.61 -10.78
N VAL A 22 -14.13 -3.30 -10.06
CA VAL A 22 -14.38 -4.68 -9.62
C VAL A 22 -15.61 -4.74 -8.71
N VAL A 23 -15.73 -3.82 -7.75
CA VAL A 23 -16.90 -3.77 -6.86
C VAL A 23 -18.17 -3.47 -7.64
N GLU A 24 -18.15 -2.49 -8.55
CA GLU A 24 -19.27 -2.16 -9.42
C GLU A 24 -19.76 -3.39 -10.21
N GLN A 25 -18.84 -4.13 -10.84
CA GLN A 25 -19.19 -5.33 -11.61
C GLN A 25 -19.74 -6.45 -10.73
N LEU A 26 -19.22 -6.62 -9.51
CA LEU A 26 -19.75 -7.60 -8.55
C LEU A 26 -21.16 -7.23 -8.10
N HIS A 27 -21.41 -5.95 -7.82
CA HIS A 27 -22.76 -5.46 -7.49
C HIS A 27 -23.73 -5.65 -8.66
N ALA A 28 -23.31 -5.34 -9.89
CA ALA A 28 -24.11 -5.55 -11.10
C ALA A 28 -24.47 -7.04 -11.32
N ALA A 29 -23.60 -7.95 -10.88
CA ALA A 29 -23.83 -9.39 -10.86
C ALA A 29 -24.65 -9.89 -9.65
N GLY A 30 -25.21 -8.98 -8.84
CA GLY A 30 -26.03 -9.32 -7.67
C GLY A 30 -25.22 -9.85 -6.47
N ARG A 31 -23.92 -9.56 -6.41
CA ARG A 31 -23.04 -9.95 -5.30
C ARG A 31 -22.76 -8.77 -4.38
N THR A 32 -22.59 -9.05 -3.09
CA THR A 32 -22.10 -8.08 -2.11
C THR A 32 -20.58 -8.02 -2.16
N ALA A 33 -20.02 -6.82 -2.29
CA ALA A 33 -18.58 -6.57 -2.29
C ALA A 33 -18.30 -5.16 -1.74
N ASP A 34 -17.15 -4.97 -1.09
CA ASP A 34 -16.68 -3.69 -0.57
C ASP A 34 -15.17 -3.56 -0.78
N VAL A 35 -14.67 -2.33 -0.82
CA VAL A 35 -13.22 -2.04 -0.86
C VAL A 35 -12.74 -1.65 0.54
N VAL A 36 -11.64 -2.26 0.98
CA VAL A 36 -10.86 -1.79 2.12
C VAL A 36 -9.47 -1.41 1.61
N SER A 37 -9.11 -0.13 1.76
CA SER A 37 -7.83 0.41 1.31
C SER A 37 -6.83 0.50 2.45
N PHE A 38 -5.56 0.19 2.16
CA PHE A 38 -4.45 0.34 3.09
C PHE A 38 -3.35 1.23 2.49
N PRO A 39 -2.61 2.00 3.32
CA PRO A 39 -2.85 2.24 4.74
C PRO A 39 -4.15 3.01 5.02
N ARG A 40 -4.79 2.72 6.15
CA ARG A 40 -6.04 3.39 6.58
C ARG A 40 -5.76 4.77 7.18
N TYR A 41 -5.34 5.70 6.33
CA TYR A 41 -4.78 7.01 6.70
C TYR A 41 -5.67 7.86 7.60
N ILE A 42 -6.99 7.76 7.45
CA ILE A 42 -7.94 8.58 8.23
C ILE A 42 -8.70 7.77 9.28
N GLU A 43 -8.69 6.44 9.20
CA GLU A 43 -9.48 5.59 10.10
C GLU A 43 -8.66 5.01 11.27
N THR A 44 -7.34 5.15 11.26
CA THR A 44 -6.46 4.58 12.29
C THR A 44 -5.40 5.55 12.74
N VAL A 45 -5.02 5.48 14.02
CA VAL A 45 -3.90 6.27 14.58
C VAL A 45 -2.61 6.01 13.82
N GLY A 46 -2.32 4.74 13.49
CA GLY A 46 -1.12 4.36 12.74
C GLY A 46 -1.14 4.87 11.29
N GLY A 47 -2.28 4.77 10.60
CA GLY A 47 -2.43 5.34 9.27
C GLY A 47 -2.29 6.86 9.29
N TRP A 48 -2.91 7.55 10.24
CA TRP A 48 -2.78 9.00 10.37
C TRP A 48 -1.33 9.41 10.61
N ALA A 49 -0.64 8.74 11.54
CA ALA A 49 0.76 9.02 11.85
C ALA A 49 1.67 8.81 10.63
N LEU A 50 1.45 7.73 9.85
CA LEU A 50 2.17 7.47 8.62
C LEU A 50 1.90 8.57 7.57
N GLY A 51 0.65 8.96 7.39
CA GLY A 51 0.26 10.04 6.47
C GLY A 51 0.91 11.37 6.86
N ALA A 52 0.88 11.74 8.14
CA ALA A 52 1.52 12.95 8.65
C ALA A 52 3.06 12.91 8.51
N MET A 53 3.68 11.74 8.69
CA MET A 53 5.11 11.55 8.46
C MET A 53 5.47 11.78 6.99
N LEU A 54 4.76 11.15 6.06
CA LEU A 54 5.01 11.29 4.61
C LEU A 54 4.75 12.70 4.11
N ALA A 55 3.76 13.39 4.68
CA ALA A 55 3.46 14.79 4.38
C ALA A 55 4.43 15.79 5.04
N GLY A 56 5.33 15.33 5.92
CA GLY A 56 6.24 16.20 6.68
C GLY A 56 5.54 17.10 7.69
N THR A 57 4.32 16.75 8.13
CA THR A 57 3.48 17.58 9.02
C THR A 57 3.53 17.13 10.48
N LEU A 58 4.34 16.11 10.80
CA LEU A 58 4.53 15.71 12.19
C LEU A 58 5.09 16.89 13.02
N PRO A 59 4.57 17.11 14.25
CA PRO A 59 5.05 18.19 15.13
C PRO A 59 6.55 18.13 15.43
N ARG A 60 7.14 16.93 15.30
CA ARG A 60 8.59 16.71 15.33
C ARG A 60 8.95 15.74 14.20
N GLY A 61 9.97 16.09 13.42
CA GLY A 61 10.53 15.18 12.44
C GLY A 61 11.03 13.92 13.15
N THR A 62 10.59 12.76 12.68
CA THR A 62 11.05 11.46 13.14
C THR A 62 11.23 10.56 11.93
N SER A 63 12.22 9.68 11.98
CA SER A 63 12.25 8.52 11.07
C SER A 63 11.50 7.36 11.74
N PRO A 64 10.97 6.39 10.98
CA PRO A 64 10.43 5.17 11.56
C PRO A 64 11.41 4.48 12.52
N LYS A 65 12.72 4.54 12.20
CA LYS A 65 13.83 4.06 13.04
C LYS A 65 14.05 4.86 14.32
N ALA A 66 13.75 6.16 14.33
CA ALA A 66 13.91 7.01 15.50
C ALA A 66 12.72 6.90 16.48
N ALA A 67 11.56 6.42 16.01
CA ALA A 67 10.34 6.33 16.81
C ALA A 67 10.07 4.93 17.41
N ASN A 68 10.74 3.88 16.95
CA ASN A 68 10.43 2.51 17.33
C ASN A 68 11.69 1.64 17.45
N ASP A 69 11.72 0.75 18.45
CA ASP A 69 12.77 -0.28 18.58
C ASP A 69 12.66 -1.33 17.47
N VAL A 70 11.44 -1.62 17.02
CA VAL A 70 11.14 -2.54 15.92
C VAL A 70 10.07 -1.90 15.04
N VAL A 71 10.34 -1.79 13.74
CA VAL A 71 9.36 -1.34 12.74
C VAL A 71 8.90 -2.56 11.94
N VAL A 72 7.65 -2.97 12.13
CA VAL A 72 7.04 -4.06 11.37
C VAL A 72 6.22 -3.46 10.24
N PHE A 73 6.52 -3.85 9.00
CA PHE A 73 5.71 -3.49 7.87
C PHE A 73 4.84 -4.67 7.42
N ASP A 74 3.54 -4.51 7.51
CA ASP A 74 2.56 -5.40 6.90
C ASP A 74 2.40 -4.99 5.41
N ARG A 75 2.80 -5.87 4.49
CA ARG A 75 2.81 -5.71 3.00
C ARG A 75 3.84 -4.75 2.38
N TYR A 76 5.05 -4.63 2.94
CA TYR A 76 6.12 -3.82 2.31
C TYR A 76 6.88 -4.54 1.21
N ILE A 77 7.07 -5.85 1.33
CA ILE A 77 8.12 -6.56 0.59
C ILE A 77 7.89 -6.52 -0.92
N ALA A 78 6.78 -7.04 -1.44
CA ALA A 78 6.58 -7.11 -2.90
C ALA A 78 6.43 -5.74 -3.57
N SER A 79 5.60 -4.85 -3.01
CA SER A 79 5.32 -3.53 -3.61
C SER A 79 6.53 -2.58 -3.50
N ASN A 80 7.29 -2.63 -2.40
CA ASN A 80 8.50 -1.85 -2.27
C ASN A 80 9.68 -2.47 -3.04
N MET A 81 9.83 -3.80 -3.11
CA MET A 81 10.82 -4.44 -3.98
C MET A 81 10.58 -4.06 -5.44
N ALA A 82 9.35 -4.15 -5.94
CA ALA A 82 9.03 -3.76 -7.30
C ALA A 82 9.31 -2.26 -7.56
N TYR A 83 8.97 -1.38 -6.61
CA TYR A 83 9.23 0.05 -6.74
C TYR A 83 10.73 0.39 -6.72
N GLN A 84 11.50 -0.23 -5.83
CA GLN A 84 12.94 -0.01 -5.72
C GLN A 84 13.71 -0.64 -6.88
N ALA A 85 13.31 -1.84 -7.32
CA ALA A 85 13.86 -2.50 -8.50
C ALA A 85 13.65 -1.66 -9.78
N ALA A 86 12.54 -0.91 -9.86
CA ALA A 86 12.28 -0.02 -10.99
C ALA A 86 13.19 1.24 -11.04
N GLN A 87 13.97 1.53 -9.98
CA GLN A 87 14.85 2.70 -9.91
C GLN A 87 16.33 2.40 -10.22
N VAL A 88 16.68 1.14 -10.42
CA VAL A 88 18.07 0.67 -10.62
C VAL A 88 18.25 0.00 -11.99
N PRO A 89 19.49 -0.19 -12.48
CA PRO A 89 19.78 -0.99 -13.67
C PRO A 89 19.18 -2.41 -13.59
N ALA A 90 18.84 -3.01 -14.74
CA ALA A 90 18.08 -4.26 -14.81
C ALA A 90 18.76 -5.45 -14.09
N ASP A 91 20.08 -5.51 -14.11
CA ASP A 91 20.88 -6.51 -13.41
C ASP A 91 20.83 -6.35 -11.89
N GLU A 92 20.76 -5.11 -11.39
CA GLU A 92 20.55 -4.83 -9.96
C GLU A 92 19.09 -5.10 -9.56
N ALA A 93 18.13 -4.79 -10.43
CA ALA A 93 16.70 -5.03 -10.22
C ALA A 93 16.39 -6.53 -10.04
N ASP A 94 16.98 -7.38 -10.89
CA ASP A 94 16.81 -8.84 -10.82
C ASP A 94 17.35 -9.40 -9.50
N ALA A 95 18.49 -8.91 -9.01
CA ALA A 95 19.07 -9.30 -7.73
C ALA A 95 18.22 -8.85 -6.52
N MET A 96 17.51 -7.73 -6.64
CA MET A 96 16.58 -7.23 -5.61
C MET A 96 15.24 -7.97 -5.59
N MET A 97 14.92 -8.74 -6.64
CA MET A 97 13.66 -9.47 -6.82
C MET A 97 13.78 -10.99 -6.60
N ALA A 98 15.00 -11.50 -6.41
CA ALA A 98 15.31 -12.90 -6.12
C ALA A 98 15.20 -13.25 -4.62
#